data_AF-A0A844EMV5-F1
#
_entry.id   AF-A0A844EMV5-F1
#
_cell.length_a   1.000
_cell.length_b   1.000
_cell.length_c   1.000
_cell.angle_alpha   90.00
_cell.angle_beta   90.00
_cell.angle_gamma   90.00
#
_symmetry.space_group_name_H-M   'P 1'
#
loop_
_entity.id
_entity.type
_entity.pdbx_description
1 polymer ?
#
loop_
_entity_poly.entity_id
_entity_poly.type
_entity_poly.pdbx_seq_one_letter_code
_entity_poly.pdbx_strand_id
1 'polypeptide(L)'
;AEKGFSLGFFDRYYLEQAPIAVMRDKAGKIVAFANVMPDGNKTTTSIDLMRSSSEAPSGIMDGILINLYQDAHEKGYRYFDLGMSPFSNVGTSRFSFTQERIVHLIYQYGYRLYSFEGLRSYKDKYVDNWESKYIAYYRHSALVFAVLQILLVVNQPRNKKPDKLSRTLRYFVDIDETE
;
A
#
# COMPACT_ATOMS: atom_id res chain seq x y z
N ALA A 1 -10.00 2.70 10.51
CA ALA A 1 -10.22 1.40 9.84
C ALA A 1 -8.97 1.09 9.03
N GLU A 2 -8.46 -0.13 9.11
CA GLU A 2 -7.31 -0.59 8.31
C GLU A 2 -7.69 -0.67 6.83
N LYS A 3 -6.71 -0.46 5.94
CA LYS A 3 -6.83 -0.73 4.50
C LYS A 3 -6.67 -2.24 4.24
N GLY A 4 -6.97 -2.68 3.03
CA GLY A 4 -6.86 -4.08 2.62
C GLY A 4 -6.46 -4.24 1.16
N PHE A 5 -6.68 -5.45 0.63
CA PHE A 5 -6.36 -5.87 -0.73
C PHE A 5 -4.86 -5.82 -1.06
N SER A 6 -4.34 -4.65 -1.45
CA SER A 6 -2.95 -4.45 -1.86
C SER A 6 -2.04 -3.95 -0.73
N LEU A 7 -2.58 -3.80 0.48
CA LEU A 7 -1.87 -3.37 1.68
C LEU A 7 -2.13 -4.37 2.80
N GLY A 8 -1.10 -4.67 3.59
CA GLY A 8 -1.28 -5.40 4.82
C GLY A 8 -2.14 -4.68 5.83
N PHE A 9 -2.57 -5.45 6.82
CA PHE A 9 -3.38 -4.98 7.93
C PHE A 9 -2.90 -5.70 9.19
N PHE A 10 -3.14 -5.06 10.34
CA PHE A 10 -2.70 -5.60 11.62
C PHE A 10 -3.59 -6.78 12.04
N ASP A 11 -3.23 -7.96 11.53
CA ASP A 11 -3.88 -9.22 11.81
C ASP A 11 -2.84 -10.24 12.29
N ARG A 12 -3.22 -11.03 13.28
CA ARG A 12 -2.30 -11.97 13.92
C ARG A 12 -1.86 -13.07 12.96
N TYR A 13 -2.81 -13.69 12.26
CA TYR A 13 -2.49 -14.75 11.32
C TYR A 13 -1.56 -14.25 10.22
N TYR A 14 -1.83 -13.05 9.69
CA TYR A 14 -0.98 -12.40 8.70
C TYR A 14 0.44 -12.13 9.21
N LEU A 15 0.57 -11.53 10.39
CA LEU A 15 1.87 -11.18 10.98
C LEU A 15 2.71 -12.41 11.36
N GLU A 16 2.08 -13.54 11.68
CA GLU A 16 2.77 -14.80 11.97
C GLU A 16 3.36 -15.48 10.73
N GLN A 17 3.01 -15.04 9.50
CA GLN A 17 3.53 -15.63 8.26
C GLN A 17 4.95 -15.19 7.89
N ALA A 18 5.48 -14.15 8.55
CA ALA A 18 6.74 -13.56 8.14
C ALA A 18 7.55 -13.01 9.32
N PRO A 19 8.89 -12.88 9.19
CA PRO A 19 9.71 -12.28 10.23
C PRO A 19 9.30 -10.82 10.52
N ILE A 20 9.36 -10.45 11.79
CA ILE A 20 9.07 -9.08 12.25
C ILE A 20 10.32 -8.47 12.86
N ALA A 21 10.81 -7.39 12.27
CA ALA A 21 11.83 -6.54 12.85
C ALA A 21 11.20 -5.59 13.87
N VAL A 22 11.89 -5.38 15.00
CA VAL A 22 11.41 -4.50 16.08
C VAL A 22 12.50 -3.55 16.54
N MET A 23 12.12 -2.32 16.84
CA MET A 23 12.97 -1.36 17.54
C MET A 23 12.56 -1.30 19.00
N ARG A 24 13.55 -1.33 19.89
CA ARG A 24 13.35 -1.22 21.33
C ARG A 24 13.97 0.08 21.86
N ASP A 25 13.34 0.67 22.85
CA ASP A 25 13.93 1.77 23.60
C ASP A 25 14.98 1.27 24.61
N LYS A 26 15.58 2.19 25.36
CA LYS A 26 16.60 1.87 26.38
C LYS A 26 16.07 1.00 27.52
N ALA A 27 14.76 1.00 27.76
CA ALA A 27 14.11 0.16 28.76
C ALA A 27 13.71 -1.22 28.20
N GLY A 28 13.97 -1.49 26.92
CA GLY A 28 13.63 -2.74 26.24
C GLY A 28 12.20 -2.80 25.69
N LYS A 29 11.42 -1.72 25.79
CA LYS A 29 10.03 -1.66 25.27
C LYS A 29 10.06 -1.52 23.75
N ILE A 30 9.20 -2.27 23.05
CA ILE A 30 9.06 -2.16 21.60
C ILE A 30 8.36 -0.83 21.27
N VAL A 31 9.01 0.01 20.46
CA VAL A 31 8.51 1.34 20.08
C VAL A 31 8.19 1.45 18.60
N ALA A 32 8.68 0.53 17.76
CA ALA A 32 8.34 0.45 16.34
C ALA A 32 8.56 -0.98 15.83
N PHE A 33 7.91 -1.33 14.72
CA PHE A 33 8.08 -2.62 14.06
C PHE A 33 7.91 -2.51 12.54
N ALA A 34 8.45 -3.50 11.83
CA ALA A 34 8.15 -3.77 10.43
C ALA A 34 8.10 -5.28 10.16
N ASN A 35 7.16 -5.75 9.35
CA ASN A 35 7.19 -7.14 8.86
C ASN A 35 7.92 -7.20 7.51
N VAL A 36 8.86 -8.12 7.41
CA VAL A 36 9.65 -8.37 6.19
C VAL A 36 8.89 -9.37 5.34
N MET A 37 8.62 -9.04 4.09
CA MET A 37 7.88 -9.94 3.22
C MET A 37 8.74 -11.16 2.86
N PRO A 38 8.14 -12.37 2.87
CA PRO A 38 8.87 -13.57 2.50
C PRO A 38 9.29 -13.51 1.04
N ASP A 39 10.49 -13.99 0.81
CA ASP A 39 11.15 -13.97 -0.49
C ASP A 39 10.54 -14.97 -1.48
N GLY A 40 10.29 -14.53 -2.71
CA GLY A 40 9.98 -15.41 -3.86
C GLY A 40 11.19 -15.68 -4.77
N ASN A 41 12.21 -14.83 -4.72
CA ASN A 41 13.48 -14.94 -5.42
C ASN A 41 14.58 -14.14 -4.67
N LYS A 42 15.70 -14.77 -4.26
CA LYS A 42 16.82 -14.18 -3.47
C LYS A 42 17.49 -12.91 -4.03
N THR A 43 16.89 -12.29 -5.01
CA THR A 43 17.20 -11.03 -5.64
C THR A 43 16.59 -9.84 -4.89
N THR A 44 15.32 -9.90 -4.46
CA THR A 44 14.60 -8.73 -3.94
C THR A 44 13.83 -9.05 -2.66
N THR A 45 13.97 -8.21 -1.64
CA THR A 45 13.15 -8.25 -0.43
C THR A 45 12.33 -6.97 -0.27
N SER A 46 11.35 -6.96 0.62
CA SER A 46 10.50 -5.81 0.88
C SER A 46 9.90 -5.83 2.29
N ILE A 47 9.21 -4.76 2.63
CA ILE A 47 8.35 -4.66 3.82
C ILE A 47 6.93 -4.32 3.40
N ASP A 48 5.98 -4.58 4.29
CA ASP A 48 4.58 -4.22 4.06
C ASP A 48 4.06 -3.27 5.15
N LEU A 49 3.93 -3.74 6.39
CA LEU A 49 3.63 -2.89 7.53
C LEU A 49 4.92 -2.34 8.12
N MET A 50 4.93 -1.03 8.37
CA MET A 50 5.93 -0.34 9.18
C MET A 50 5.23 0.68 10.04
N ARG A 51 5.33 0.56 11.37
CA ARG A 51 4.60 1.41 12.31
C ARG A 51 5.47 1.78 13.51
N SER A 52 5.26 2.98 14.01
CA SER A 52 5.86 3.47 15.24
C SER A 52 4.79 3.86 16.26
N SER A 53 5.14 3.76 17.53
CA SER A 53 4.36 4.31 18.64
C SER A 53 4.61 5.81 18.78
N SER A 54 3.72 6.50 19.50
CA SER A 54 3.88 7.92 19.85
C SER A 54 5.07 8.21 20.77
N GLU A 55 5.60 7.17 21.43
CA GLU A 55 6.79 7.26 22.30
C GLU A 55 8.09 7.09 21.51
N ALA A 56 8.01 6.71 20.24
CA ALA A 56 9.19 6.50 19.44
C ALA A 56 9.90 7.83 19.14
N PRO A 57 11.24 7.89 19.24
CA PRO A 57 11.99 9.09 18.97
C PRO A 57 11.89 9.51 17.49
N SER A 58 12.15 10.79 17.21
CA SER A 58 12.26 11.28 15.84
C SER A 58 13.29 10.48 15.05
N GLY A 59 12.97 10.17 13.79
CA GLY A 59 13.85 9.36 12.92
C GLY A 59 13.78 7.85 13.15
N ILE A 60 12.89 7.33 14.01
CA ILE A 60 12.78 5.87 14.26
C ILE A 60 12.53 5.05 12.99
N MET A 61 11.75 5.60 12.04
CA MET A 61 11.39 4.94 10.79
C MET A 61 12.62 4.82 9.87
N ASP A 62 13.45 5.86 9.84
CA ASP A 62 14.73 5.87 9.13
C ASP A 62 15.68 4.83 9.74
N GLY A 63 15.70 4.74 11.09
CA GLY A 63 16.45 3.70 11.80
C GLY A 63 16.01 2.28 11.43
N ILE A 64 14.70 2.01 11.36
CA ILE A 64 14.18 0.71 10.90
C ILE A 64 14.68 0.40 9.48
N LEU A 65 14.52 1.33 8.54
CA LEU A 65 14.88 1.09 7.14
C LEU A 65 16.37 0.83 6.97
N ILE A 66 17.23 1.63 7.61
CA ILE A 66 18.68 1.45 7.50
C ILE A 66 19.11 0.08 8.04
N ASN A 67 18.57 -0.35 9.19
CA ASN A 67 18.88 -1.68 9.74
C ASN A 67 18.37 -2.80 8.83
N LEU A 68 17.19 -2.64 8.22
CA LEU A 68 16.65 -3.61 7.28
C LEU A 68 17.46 -3.70 5.98
N TYR A 69 17.97 -2.57 5.46
CA TYR A 69 18.86 -2.60 4.29
C TYR A 69 20.16 -3.32 4.59
N GLN A 70 20.74 -3.08 5.78
CA GLN A 70 21.95 -3.78 6.20
C GLN A 70 21.70 -5.29 6.32
N ASP A 71 20.64 -5.69 7.02
CA ASP A 71 20.26 -7.11 7.16
C ASP A 71 19.98 -7.76 5.79
N ALA A 72 19.31 -7.06 4.88
CA ALA A 72 19.06 -7.53 3.52
C ALA A 72 20.37 -7.71 2.73
N HIS A 73 21.28 -6.75 2.82
CA HIS A 73 22.59 -6.82 2.18
C HIS A 73 23.41 -8.00 2.73
N GLU A 74 23.45 -8.20 4.05
CA GLU A 74 24.13 -9.32 4.71
C GLU A 74 23.53 -10.68 4.30
N LYS A 75 22.23 -10.74 4.03
CA LYS A 75 21.54 -11.93 3.50
C LYS A 75 21.72 -12.14 2.00
N GLY A 76 22.40 -11.22 1.30
CA GLY A 76 22.72 -11.31 -0.11
C GLY A 76 21.64 -10.82 -1.07
N TYR A 77 20.63 -10.08 -0.58
CA TYR A 77 19.66 -9.45 -1.47
C TYR A 77 20.31 -8.34 -2.30
N ARG A 78 19.87 -8.21 -3.56
CA ARG A 78 20.35 -7.16 -4.47
C ARG A 78 19.50 -5.91 -4.42
N TYR A 79 18.19 -6.06 -4.23
CA TYR A 79 17.25 -4.95 -4.20
C TYR A 79 16.37 -5.00 -2.96
N PHE A 80 15.97 -3.81 -2.50
CA PHE A 80 14.98 -3.63 -1.45
C PHE A 80 13.83 -2.79 -2.00
N ASP A 81 12.64 -3.37 -2.09
CA ASP A 81 11.45 -2.67 -2.55
C ASP A 81 10.75 -1.97 -1.38
N LEU A 82 10.72 -0.64 -1.41
CA LEU A 82 10.01 0.21 -0.43
C LEU A 82 8.51 0.35 -0.71
N GLY A 83 8.00 -0.39 -1.67
CA GLY A 83 6.64 -0.35 -2.15
C GLY A 83 6.35 0.90 -2.97
N MET A 84 5.16 0.90 -3.57
CA MET A 84 4.72 1.95 -4.47
C MET A 84 4.59 3.32 -3.78
N SER A 85 4.95 4.38 -4.50
CA SER A 85 4.47 5.75 -4.21
C SER A 85 3.55 6.15 -5.35
N PRO A 86 2.23 6.27 -5.11
CA PRO A 86 1.28 6.36 -6.21
C PRO A 86 1.24 7.75 -6.86
N PHE A 87 0.91 7.75 -8.16
CA PHE A 87 0.44 8.86 -9.00
C PHE A 87 1.28 10.14 -9.06
N SER A 88 2.61 10.06 -9.03
CA SER A 88 3.44 11.25 -9.29
C SER A 88 3.25 11.86 -10.69
N ASN A 89 2.70 11.10 -11.68
CA ASN A 89 2.68 11.52 -13.09
C ASN A 89 1.37 11.27 -13.87
N VAL A 90 0.28 10.75 -13.27
CA VAL A 90 -0.96 10.49 -14.04
C VAL A 90 -1.72 11.79 -14.24
N GLY A 91 -2.13 12.09 -15.49
CA GLY A 91 -2.95 13.25 -15.83
C GLY A 91 -2.22 14.60 -15.83
N THR A 92 -0.91 14.62 -15.58
CA THR A 92 -0.08 15.85 -15.53
C THR A 92 0.44 16.29 -16.90
N SER A 93 0.43 15.41 -17.89
CA SER A 93 0.83 15.73 -19.26
C SER A 93 -0.23 16.56 -19.99
N ARG A 94 0.20 17.49 -20.85
CA ARG A 94 -0.69 18.26 -21.74
C ARG A 94 -1.43 17.38 -22.75
N PHE A 95 -0.93 16.16 -23.00
CA PHE A 95 -1.54 15.18 -23.89
C PHE A 95 -2.42 14.15 -23.16
N SER A 96 -2.64 14.32 -21.85
CA SER A 96 -3.45 13.38 -21.06
C SER A 96 -4.91 13.36 -21.53
N PHE A 97 -5.50 12.18 -21.60
CA PHE A 97 -6.92 12.03 -21.94
C PHE A 97 -7.80 12.61 -20.82
N THR A 98 -9.04 13.02 -21.15
CA THR A 98 -9.98 13.60 -20.16
C THR A 98 -10.17 12.70 -18.94
N GLN A 99 -10.23 11.38 -19.15
CA GLN A 99 -10.37 10.43 -18.04
C GLN A 99 -9.14 10.38 -17.13
N GLU A 100 -7.92 10.51 -17.67
CA GLU A 100 -6.69 10.57 -16.87
C GLU A 100 -6.63 11.83 -16.00
N ARG A 101 -7.16 12.95 -16.52
CA ARG A 101 -7.27 14.21 -15.77
C ARG A 101 -8.30 14.10 -14.64
N ILE A 102 -9.42 13.41 -14.88
CA ILE A 102 -10.40 13.11 -13.81
C ILE A 102 -9.79 12.22 -12.73
N VAL A 103 -9.04 11.19 -13.13
CA VAL A 103 -8.31 10.32 -12.20
C VAL A 103 -7.30 11.13 -11.38
N HIS A 104 -6.53 12.02 -12.01
CA HIS A 104 -5.63 12.93 -11.30
C HIS A 104 -6.36 13.75 -10.23
N LEU A 105 -7.54 14.30 -10.55
CA LEU A 105 -8.35 15.05 -9.59
C LEU A 105 -8.87 14.17 -8.44
N ILE A 106 -9.35 12.96 -8.73
CA ILE A 106 -9.77 12.00 -7.69
C ILE A 106 -8.62 11.70 -6.73
N TYR A 107 -7.39 11.61 -7.23
CA TYR A 107 -6.21 11.38 -6.39
C TYR A 107 -5.78 12.63 -5.63
N GLN A 108 -5.72 13.78 -6.28
CA GLN A 108 -5.29 15.04 -5.67
C GLN A 108 -6.24 15.53 -4.58
N TYR A 109 -7.56 15.35 -4.80
CA TYR A 109 -8.62 15.83 -3.92
C TYR A 109 -9.35 14.72 -3.15
N GLY A 110 -8.93 13.46 -3.34
CA GLY A 110 -9.43 12.28 -2.63
C GLY A 110 -9.07 12.34 -1.14
N TYR A 111 -9.89 13.08 -0.40
CA TYR A 111 -9.77 13.32 1.03
C TYR A 111 -9.55 11.99 1.78
N ARG A 112 -8.40 11.85 2.45
CA ARG A 112 -7.90 10.70 3.27
C ARG A 112 -7.00 9.67 2.57
N LEU A 113 -6.72 9.79 1.29
CA LEU A 113 -5.77 8.90 0.63
C LEU A 113 -4.38 9.53 0.70
N TYR A 114 -3.67 9.31 1.82
CA TYR A 114 -2.24 9.64 2.06
C TYR A 114 -1.79 11.09 1.78
N SER A 115 -0.91 11.63 2.63
CA SER A 115 0.00 12.69 2.20
C SER A 115 1.05 12.08 1.24
N PHE A 116 0.63 11.70 0.02
CA PHE A 116 1.45 10.98 -0.95
C PHE A 116 2.72 11.74 -1.33
N GLU A 117 2.66 13.07 -1.37
CA GLU A 117 3.83 13.93 -1.58
C GLU A 117 4.87 13.74 -0.48
N GLY A 118 4.44 13.69 0.78
CA GLY A 118 5.31 13.40 1.93
C GLY A 118 5.86 11.98 1.91
N LEU A 119 5.07 10.99 1.49
CA LEU A 119 5.52 9.60 1.35
C LEU A 119 6.56 9.44 0.23
N ARG A 120 6.35 10.10 -0.91
CA ARG A 120 7.29 10.09 -2.03
C ARG A 120 8.61 10.74 -1.63
N SER A 121 8.54 11.96 -1.10
CA SER A 121 9.71 12.71 -0.64
C SER A 121 10.47 11.96 0.46
N TYR A 122 9.75 11.26 1.35
CA TYR A 122 10.38 10.38 2.34
C TYR A 122 11.16 9.23 1.69
N LYS A 123 10.60 8.57 0.67
CA LYS A 123 11.27 7.48 -0.06
C LYS A 123 12.44 7.97 -0.91
N ASP A 124 12.38 9.18 -1.47
CA ASP A 124 13.47 9.76 -2.26
C ASP A 124 14.79 9.89 -1.47
N LYS A 125 14.75 9.82 -0.13
CA LYS A 125 15.96 9.73 0.72
C LYS A 125 16.76 8.43 0.54
N TYR A 126 16.12 7.36 0.05
CA TYR A 126 16.69 6.00 0.05
C TYR A 126 16.53 5.25 -1.27
N VAL A 127 15.71 5.75 -2.20
CA VAL A 127 15.42 5.06 -3.47
C VAL A 127 16.36 5.57 -4.56
N ASP A 128 17.16 4.67 -5.12
CA ASP A 128 18.01 4.96 -6.27
C ASP A 128 17.25 4.87 -7.61
N ASN A 129 16.29 3.94 -7.71
CA ASN A 129 15.61 3.61 -8.95
C ASN A 129 14.09 3.60 -8.77
N TRP A 130 13.39 4.29 -9.67
CA TRP A 130 11.93 4.32 -9.70
C TRP A 130 11.38 3.55 -10.89
N GLU A 131 10.57 2.53 -10.60
CA GLU A 131 9.87 1.75 -11.61
C GLU A 131 8.41 2.19 -11.76
N SER A 132 7.94 2.26 -13.01
CA SER A 132 6.55 2.56 -13.30
C SER A 132 5.66 1.32 -13.07
N LYS A 133 4.52 1.52 -12.40
CA LYS A 133 3.45 0.52 -12.25
C LYS A 133 2.21 1.01 -13.00
N TYR A 134 1.49 0.09 -13.65
CA TYR A 134 0.39 0.40 -14.55
C TYR A 134 -0.87 -0.37 -14.17
N ILE A 135 -2.03 0.22 -14.49
CA ILE A 135 -3.33 -0.43 -14.39
C ILE A 135 -3.74 -0.84 -15.80
N ALA A 136 -3.92 -2.15 -16.01
CA ALA A 136 -4.51 -2.67 -17.24
C ALA A 136 -6.04 -2.65 -17.10
N TYR A 137 -6.73 -2.07 -18.08
CA TYR A 137 -8.19 -1.98 -18.10
C TYR A 137 -8.70 -2.16 -19.53
N TYR A 138 -9.96 -2.57 -19.67
CA TYR A 138 -10.57 -2.80 -20.98
C TYR A 138 -10.81 -1.45 -21.68
N ARG A 139 -10.51 -1.35 -22.98
CA ARG A 139 -10.58 -0.08 -23.74
C ARG A 139 -11.95 0.61 -23.68
N HIS A 140 -13.03 -0.15 -23.51
CA HIS A 140 -14.41 0.36 -23.42
C HIS A 140 -14.90 0.52 -21.97
N SER A 141 -14.16 0.02 -20.99
CA SER A 141 -14.41 0.36 -19.58
C SER A 141 -13.88 1.77 -19.31
N ALA A 142 -14.67 2.61 -18.66
CA ALA A 142 -14.20 3.93 -18.27
C ALA A 142 -13.07 3.78 -17.24
N LEU A 143 -11.88 4.29 -17.53
CA LEU A 143 -10.71 4.28 -16.64
C LEU A 143 -11.08 4.76 -15.23
N VAL A 144 -11.95 5.75 -15.15
CA VAL A 144 -12.49 6.29 -13.90
C VAL A 144 -13.19 5.21 -13.07
N PHE A 145 -14.00 4.36 -13.69
CA PHE A 145 -14.69 3.26 -12.98
C PHE A 145 -13.70 2.22 -12.46
N ALA A 146 -12.70 1.84 -13.27
CA ALA A 146 -11.66 0.90 -12.83
C ALA A 146 -10.90 1.44 -11.61
N VAL A 147 -10.52 2.73 -11.64
CA VAL A 147 -9.87 3.40 -10.52
C VAL A 147 -10.78 3.45 -9.29
N LEU A 148 -12.06 3.79 -9.44
CA LEU A 148 -13.01 3.83 -8.32
C LEU A 148 -13.18 2.45 -7.68
N GLN A 149 -13.30 1.38 -8.48
CA GLN A 149 -13.39 0.01 -7.96
C GLN A 149 -12.15 -0.37 -7.13
N ILE A 150 -10.96 -0.06 -7.65
CA ILE A 150 -9.70 -0.30 -6.91
C ILE A 150 -9.70 0.48 -5.59
N LEU A 151 -10.09 1.76 -5.63
CA LEU A 151 -10.15 2.60 -4.43
C LEU A 151 -11.13 2.04 -3.38
N LEU A 152 -12.29 1.55 -3.81
CA LEU A 152 -13.28 0.95 -2.91
C LEU A 152 -12.75 -0.32 -2.25
N VAL A 153 -12.15 -1.21 -3.03
CA VAL A 153 -11.60 -2.49 -2.55
C VAL A 153 -10.41 -2.28 -1.61
N VAL A 154 -9.50 -1.34 -1.92
CA VAL A 154 -8.34 -1.02 -1.06
C VAL A 154 -8.76 -0.44 0.29
N ASN A 155 -9.85 0.33 0.34
CA ASN A 155 -10.35 0.92 1.58
C ASN A 155 -11.35 0.02 2.32
N GLN A 156 -11.63 -1.18 1.82
CA GLN A 156 -12.55 -2.10 2.49
C GLN A 156 -11.87 -2.73 3.71
N PRO A 157 -12.40 -2.53 4.93
CA PRO A 157 -11.84 -3.14 6.12
C PRO A 157 -12.10 -4.66 6.10
N ARG A 158 -11.03 -5.46 6.04
CA ARG A 158 -11.11 -6.92 5.96
C ARG A 158 -11.70 -7.58 7.21
N ASN A 159 -11.70 -6.88 8.36
CA ASN A 159 -12.16 -7.41 9.65
C ASN A 159 -13.61 -7.05 10.01
N LYS A 160 -14.41 -6.55 9.07
CA LYS A 160 -15.86 -6.59 9.23
C LYS A 160 -16.33 -7.97 8.82
N LYS A 161 -16.94 -8.73 9.75
CA LYS A 161 -17.86 -9.81 9.37
C LYS A 161 -18.76 -9.24 8.26
N PRO A 162 -19.05 -9.97 7.17
CA PRO A 162 -19.99 -9.47 6.19
C PRO A 162 -21.27 -9.13 6.95
N ASP A 163 -21.57 -7.84 7.07
CA ASP A 163 -22.90 -7.43 7.47
C ASP A 163 -23.82 -8.14 6.50
N LYS A 164 -24.74 -8.95 7.04
CA LYS A 164 -25.71 -9.71 6.24
C LYS A 164 -26.17 -8.78 5.13
N LEU A 165 -25.78 -9.08 3.88
CA LEU A 165 -26.15 -8.29 2.71
C LEU A 165 -27.61 -7.88 2.89
N SER A 166 -27.86 -6.58 2.96
CA SER A 166 -29.23 -6.08 3.06
C SER A 166 -30.00 -6.74 1.92
N ARG A 167 -31.17 -7.32 2.25
CA ARG A 167 -31.99 -8.14 1.32
C ARG A 167 -32.17 -7.48 -0.05
N THR A 168 -32.13 -6.14 -0.09
CA THR A 168 -32.22 -5.29 -1.27
C THR A 168 -31.10 -5.51 -2.30
N LEU A 169 -29.85 -5.75 -1.88
CA LEU A 169 -28.71 -5.93 -2.80
C LEU A 169 -28.71 -7.31 -3.47
N ARG A 170 -29.30 -8.33 -2.82
CA ARG A 170 -29.50 -9.66 -3.43
C ARG A 170 -30.44 -9.59 -4.65
N TYR A 171 -31.44 -8.73 -4.56
CA TYR A 171 -32.41 -8.52 -5.63
C TYR A 171 -31.79 -7.93 -6.91
N PHE A 172 -30.69 -7.18 -6.82
CA PHE A 172 -30.03 -6.60 -8.00
C PHE A 172 -29.00 -7.51 -8.65
N VAL A 173 -28.48 -8.50 -7.92
CA VAL A 173 -27.48 -9.45 -8.44
C VAL A 173 -28.14 -10.64 -9.15
N ASP A 174 -29.36 -11.03 -8.75
CA ASP A 174 -30.10 -12.15 -9.37
C ASP A 174 -30.88 -11.74 -10.65
N ILE A 175 -30.87 -10.46 -11.06
CA ILE A 175 -31.62 -9.99 -12.25
C ILE A 175 -30.82 -10.18 -13.56
N ASP A 176 -29.51 -10.45 -13.49
CA ASP A 176 -28.65 -10.62 -14.68
C ASP A 176 -28.48 -12.10 -15.12
N GLU A 177 -29.12 -13.07 -14.46
CA GLU A 177 -29.04 -14.50 -14.85
C GLU A 177 -30.29 -15.06 -15.53
N THR A 178 -31.28 -14.22 -15.85
CA THR A 178 -32.42 -14.65 -16.68
C THR A 178 -32.71 -13.62 -17.78
N GLU A 179 -31.98 -13.73 -18.88
CA GLU A 179 -32.48 -13.57 -20.27
C GLU A 179 -31.56 -14.29 -21.25
#